data_AF-A0A349YKI9-F1
#
_entry.id   AF-A0A349YKI9-F1
#
_cell.length_a   1.000
_cell.length_b   1.000
_cell.length_c   1.000
_cell.angle_alpha   90.00
_cell.angle_beta   90.00
_cell.angle_gamma   90.00
#
_symmetry.space_group_name_H-M   'P 1'
#
loop_
_entity.id
_entity.type
_entity.pdbx_description
1 polymer ?
#
loop_
_entity_poly.entity_id
_entity_poly.type
_entity_poly.pdbx_seq_one_letter_code
_entity_poly.pdbx_strand_id
1 'polypeptide(L)'
;MDRAYLDKIFKEYNEQYYTIPEIQEYVEVNEGDYAAAKFNTKELYDQIYILKVNKQLNESEIYKGIFFHEFTHVYDSTQLLNYPFEDFMKLMYIYSEFHASEVEMDIHLKIEKFSYKKYVDKKIINLTESFILPDGPLLKGDMYCNERLLYYCIGYLVSLKKHNIEYTYSYEYVPDTFRSLFIEITEYFLSNIKYDYDVLLNYQIKLHNLIKSTIKEHIEKYNKSK
;
A
#
# COMPACT_ATOMS: atom_id res chain seq x y z
N MET A 1 -11.56 -19.07 7.34
CA MET A 1 -11.21 -19.20 5.91
C MET A 1 -10.78 -20.63 5.64
N ASP A 2 -11.22 -21.25 4.54
CA ASP A 2 -10.80 -22.62 4.21
C ASP A 2 -9.32 -22.66 3.79
N ARG A 3 -8.56 -23.58 4.39
CA ARG A 3 -7.14 -23.79 4.04
C ARG A 3 -6.99 -24.25 2.59
N ALA A 4 -7.90 -25.08 2.09
CA ALA A 4 -7.83 -25.55 0.70
C ALA A 4 -7.98 -24.40 -0.30
N TYR A 5 -8.79 -23.39 0.03
CA TYR A 5 -8.90 -22.17 -0.76
C TYR A 5 -7.59 -21.37 -0.74
N LEU A 6 -6.98 -21.17 0.44
CA LEU A 6 -5.70 -20.44 0.54
C LEU A 6 -4.57 -21.15 -0.22
N ASP A 7 -4.48 -22.47 -0.14
CA ASP A 7 -3.49 -23.27 -0.86
C ASP A 7 -3.69 -23.16 -2.39
N LYS A 8 -4.96 -23.15 -2.85
CA LYS A 8 -5.29 -22.92 -4.26
C LYS A 8 -4.85 -21.53 -4.73
N ILE A 9 -5.17 -20.48 -3.96
CA ILE A 9 -4.82 -19.09 -4.30
C ILE A 9 -3.30 -18.89 -4.29
N PHE A 10 -2.59 -19.49 -3.32
CA PHE A 10 -1.13 -19.51 -3.28
C PHE A 10 -0.52 -20.17 -4.53
N LYS A 11 -1.04 -21.33 -4.93
CA LYS A 11 -0.60 -22.02 -6.15
C LYS A 11 -0.84 -21.17 -7.40
N GLU A 12 -2.03 -20.59 -7.54
CA GLU A 12 -2.36 -19.72 -8.68
C GLU A 12 -1.44 -18.50 -8.76
N TYR A 13 -1.08 -17.90 -7.61
CA TYR A 13 -0.13 -16.78 -7.56
C TYR A 13 1.25 -17.20 -8.10
N ASN A 14 1.78 -18.33 -7.61
CA ASN A 14 3.09 -18.84 -8.02
C ASN A 14 3.14 -19.22 -9.51
N GLU A 15 2.02 -19.66 -10.08
CA GLU A 15 1.89 -20.00 -11.51
C GLU A 15 1.79 -18.77 -12.42
N GLN A 16 1.19 -17.67 -11.94
CA GLN A 16 0.85 -16.50 -12.76
C GLN A 16 1.78 -15.30 -12.58
N TYR A 17 2.41 -15.16 -11.41
CA TYR A 17 3.23 -13.99 -11.05
C TYR A 17 4.64 -14.41 -10.67
N TYR A 18 4.89 -14.59 -9.37
CA TYR A 18 6.22 -14.80 -8.83
C TYR A 18 6.26 -16.05 -7.98
N THR A 19 7.32 -16.84 -8.14
CA THR A 19 7.59 -17.96 -7.24
C THR A 19 8.04 -17.42 -5.89
N ILE A 20 7.32 -17.79 -4.83
CA ILE A 20 7.60 -17.38 -3.45
C ILE A 20 7.81 -18.60 -2.54
N PRO A 21 8.52 -18.42 -1.41
CA PRO A 21 8.62 -19.44 -0.38
C PRO A 21 7.24 -19.91 0.10
N GLU A 22 7.19 -21.15 0.60
CA GLU A 22 5.98 -21.71 1.19
C GLU A 22 5.54 -20.91 2.42
N ILE A 23 4.24 -20.66 2.52
CA ILE A 23 3.64 -20.05 3.72
C ILE A 23 3.62 -21.10 4.82
N GLN A 24 4.32 -20.82 5.92
CA GLN A 24 4.54 -21.76 7.01
C GLN A 24 3.26 -21.97 7.83
N GLU A 25 2.48 -20.90 8.04
CA GLU A 25 1.28 -20.94 8.85
C GLU A 25 0.24 -19.90 8.40
N TYR A 26 -1.04 -20.29 8.51
CA TYR A 26 -2.19 -19.39 8.37
C TYR A 26 -2.86 -19.22 9.73
N VAL A 27 -2.84 -17.99 10.26
CA VAL A 27 -3.37 -17.67 11.59
C VAL A 27 -4.65 -16.86 11.44
N GLU A 28 -5.76 -17.37 11.93
CA GLU A 28 -7.03 -16.64 11.92
C GLU A 28 -7.10 -15.59 13.04
N VAL A 29 -7.38 -14.33 12.68
CA VAL A 29 -7.51 -13.21 13.61
C VAL A 29 -8.93 -12.61 13.59
N ASN A 30 -9.32 -11.97 14.70
CA ASN A 30 -10.62 -11.31 14.84
C ASN A 30 -10.59 -9.88 14.25
N GLU A 31 -11.78 -9.31 14.01
CA GLU A 31 -12.05 -8.06 13.28
C GLU A 31 -11.29 -6.81 13.77
N GLY A 32 -10.83 -6.79 15.03
CA GLY A 32 -10.12 -5.65 15.63
C GLY A 32 -8.70 -5.40 15.10
N ASP A 33 -8.20 -6.25 14.21
CA ASP A 33 -6.82 -6.23 13.71
C ASP A 33 -6.67 -5.56 12.31
N TYR A 34 -7.59 -4.64 11.97
CA TYR A 34 -7.59 -3.65 10.86
C TYR A 34 -7.26 -4.08 9.41
N ALA A 35 -6.72 -5.27 9.14
CA ALA A 35 -6.40 -5.75 7.80
C ALA A 35 -7.19 -7.03 7.48
N ALA A 36 -7.57 -7.18 6.21
CA ALA A 36 -8.20 -8.39 5.68
C ALA A 36 -7.23 -9.59 5.80
N ALA A 37 -5.99 -9.40 5.36
CA ALA A 37 -4.88 -10.29 5.65
C ALA A 37 -3.61 -9.44 5.83
N LYS A 38 -2.61 -9.96 6.54
CA LYS A 38 -1.31 -9.28 6.70
C LYS A 38 -0.18 -10.24 7.04
N PHE A 39 0.99 -9.97 6.47
CA PHE A 39 2.27 -10.44 7.02
C PHE A 39 2.87 -9.42 8.00
N ASN A 40 3.74 -9.86 8.90
CA ASN A 40 4.53 -8.96 9.73
C ASN A 40 5.88 -8.67 9.07
N THR A 41 6.24 -7.39 8.93
CA THR A 41 7.49 -6.98 8.27
C THR A 41 8.75 -7.55 8.93
N LYS A 42 8.79 -7.65 10.27
CA LYS A 42 9.94 -8.25 10.96
C LYS A 42 10.02 -9.75 10.70
N GLU A 43 8.90 -10.45 10.75
CA GLU A 43 8.83 -11.88 10.42
C GLU A 43 9.31 -12.11 8.97
N LEU A 44 8.89 -11.28 8.02
CA LEU A 44 9.36 -11.35 6.63
C LEU A 44 10.88 -11.17 6.50
N TYR A 45 11.46 -10.19 7.22
CA TYR A 45 12.92 -9.98 7.23
C TYR A 45 13.67 -11.19 7.80
N ASP A 46 13.10 -11.82 8.83
CA ASP A 46 13.62 -13.04 9.44
C ASP A 46 13.28 -14.31 8.63
N GLN A 47 12.64 -14.18 7.46
CA GLN A 47 12.19 -15.26 6.58
C GLN A 47 11.21 -16.23 7.26
N ILE A 48 10.34 -15.66 8.09
CA ILE A 48 9.22 -16.33 8.76
C ILE A 48 7.93 -15.88 8.05
N TYR A 49 7.23 -16.83 7.42
CA TYR A 49 6.11 -16.56 6.52
C TYR A 49 4.80 -17.01 7.16
N ILE A 50 4.27 -16.18 8.07
CA ILE A 50 3.01 -16.41 8.76
C ILE A 50 1.96 -15.41 8.26
N LEU A 51 0.93 -15.90 7.57
CA LEU A 51 -0.16 -15.07 7.08
C LEU A 51 -1.25 -14.98 8.13
N LYS A 52 -1.51 -13.77 8.63
CA LYS A 52 -2.67 -13.49 9.49
C LYS A 52 -3.88 -13.18 8.62
N VAL A 53 -4.99 -13.89 8.80
CA VAL A 53 -6.19 -13.78 7.97
C VAL A 53 -7.40 -13.46 8.84
N ASN A 54 -8.16 -12.43 8.48
CA ASN A 54 -9.39 -12.11 9.19
C ASN A 54 -10.46 -13.20 8.95
N LYS A 55 -11.06 -13.68 10.04
CA LYS A 55 -12.07 -14.77 10.02
C LYS A 55 -13.30 -14.49 9.16
N GLN A 56 -13.64 -13.21 8.95
CA GLN A 56 -14.86 -12.82 8.25
C GLN A 56 -14.67 -12.70 6.72
N LEU A 57 -13.46 -12.92 6.21
CA LEU A 57 -13.24 -12.94 4.77
C LEU A 57 -14.00 -14.09 4.12
N ASN A 58 -14.67 -13.78 3.01
CA ASN A 58 -15.34 -14.79 2.19
C ASN A 58 -14.49 -15.14 0.96
N GLU A 59 -14.87 -16.19 0.26
CA GLU A 59 -14.24 -16.56 -1.01
C GLU A 59 -14.84 -15.68 -2.12
N SER A 60 -14.08 -14.68 -2.58
CA SER A 60 -14.46 -13.85 -3.74
C SER A 60 -13.22 -13.40 -4.51
N GLU A 61 -13.40 -13.04 -5.80
CA GLU A 61 -12.29 -12.53 -6.62
C GLU A 61 -11.71 -11.21 -6.10
N ILE A 62 -12.49 -10.41 -5.36
CA ILE A 62 -11.97 -9.21 -4.69
C ILE A 62 -10.97 -9.59 -3.60
N TYR A 63 -11.30 -10.61 -2.79
CA TYR A 63 -10.41 -11.10 -1.74
C TYR A 63 -9.21 -11.87 -2.29
N LYS A 64 -9.35 -12.52 -3.45
CA LYS A 64 -8.20 -13.06 -4.19
C LYS A 64 -7.17 -11.98 -4.50
N GLY A 65 -7.60 -10.79 -4.94
CA GLY A 65 -6.71 -9.65 -5.15
C GLY A 65 -5.94 -9.27 -3.88
N ILE A 66 -6.60 -9.27 -2.72
CA ILE A 66 -5.97 -9.00 -1.42
C ILE A 66 -4.93 -10.08 -1.06
N PHE A 67 -5.20 -11.36 -1.31
CA PHE A 67 -4.19 -12.40 -1.05
C PHE A 67 -3.00 -12.27 -1.99
N PHE A 68 -3.22 -11.91 -3.25
CA PHE A 68 -2.15 -11.65 -4.21
C PHE A 68 -1.31 -10.42 -3.80
N HIS A 69 -1.94 -9.38 -3.23
CA HIS A 69 -1.25 -8.25 -2.60
C HIS A 69 -0.30 -8.74 -1.51
N GLU A 70 -0.81 -9.50 -0.54
CA GLU A 70 -0.01 -10.01 0.59
C GLU A 70 1.12 -10.96 0.14
N PHE A 71 0.88 -11.83 -0.85
CA PHE A 71 1.93 -12.69 -1.41
C PHE A 71 3.02 -11.91 -2.14
N THR A 72 2.68 -10.74 -2.70
CA THR A 72 3.67 -9.85 -3.32
C THR A 72 4.59 -9.24 -2.27
N HIS A 73 4.13 -8.99 -1.04
CA HIS A 73 5.03 -8.66 0.07
C HIS A 73 6.01 -9.77 0.41
N VAL A 74 5.61 -11.05 0.28
CA VAL A 74 6.54 -12.17 0.47
C VAL A 74 7.60 -12.14 -0.64
N TYR A 75 7.18 -12.01 -1.90
CA TYR A 75 8.11 -11.91 -3.03
C TYR A 75 9.12 -10.77 -2.83
N ASP A 76 8.64 -9.54 -2.63
CA ASP A 76 9.51 -8.37 -2.50
C ASP A 76 10.44 -8.49 -1.29
N SER A 77 9.97 -9.06 -0.18
CA SER A 77 10.83 -9.23 1.00
C SER A 77 12.06 -10.10 0.69
N THR A 78 11.93 -11.15 -0.13
CA THR A 78 13.08 -11.98 -0.55
C THR A 78 14.09 -11.21 -1.40
N GLN A 79 13.63 -10.21 -2.17
CA GLN A 79 14.50 -9.39 -3.03
C GLN A 79 15.21 -8.28 -2.25
N LEU A 80 14.72 -7.95 -1.06
CA LEU A 80 15.18 -6.84 -0.23
C LEU A 80 16.06 -7.27 0.96
N LEU A 81 16.32 -8.56 1.14
CA LEU A 81 17.10 -9.09 2.28
C LEU A 81 18.55 -8.59 2.35
N ASN A 82 19.07 -8.00 1.28
CA ASN A 82 20.41 -7.40 1.26
C ASN A 82 20.46 -5.99 1.88
N TYR A 83 19.31 -5.38 2.18
CA TYR A 83 19.23 -4.08 2.84
C TYR A 83 19.27 -4.21 4.36
N PRO A 84 19.88 -3.25 5.08
CA PRO A 84 19.72 -3.15 6.53
C PRO A 84 18.24 -3.08 6.91
N PHE A 85 17.89 -3.66 8.07
CA PHE A 85 16.49 -3.77 8.52
C PHE A 85 15.70 -2.45 8.46
N GLU A 86 16.33 -1.31 8.76
CA GLU A 86 15.66 -0.01 8.70
C GLU A 86 15.24 0.37 7.26
N ASP A 87 16.12 0.17 6.29
CA ASP A 87 15.83 0.48 4.89
C ASP A 87 14.93 -0.59 4.27
N PHE A 88 15.10 -1.85 4.66
CA PHE A 88 14.15 -2.91 4.35
C PHE A 88 12.73 -2.52 4.78
N MET A 89 12.53 -2.06 6.02
CA MET A 89 11.21 -1.64 6.50
C MET A 89 10.63 -0.49 5.67
N LYS A 90 11.45 0.52 5.32
CA LYS A 90 11.03 1.62 4.46
C LYS A 90 10.65 1.13 3.06
N LEU A 91 11.45 0.26 2.47
CA LEU A 91 11.20 -0.32 1.14
C LEU A 91 9.96 -1.20 1.12
N MET A 92 9.73 -2.01 2.16
CA MET A 92 8.48 -2.75 2.34
C MET A 92 7.28 -1.81 2.44
N TYR A 93 7.42 -0.68 3.14
CA TYR A 93 6.35 0.30 3.32
C TYR A 93 6.04 1.11 2.04
N ILE A 94 7.03 1.34 1.17
CA ILE A 94 6.87 2.16 -0.04
C ILE A 94 6.77 1.31 -1.30
N TYR A 95 7.85 0.62 -1.66
CA TYR A 95 7.98 -0.11 -2.92
C TYR A 95 7.08 -1.34 -2.92
N SER A 96 7.11 -2.11 -1.83
CA SER A 96 6.33 -3.34 -1.79
C SER A 96 4.82 -3.05 -1.71
N GLU A 97 4.39 -1.99 -1.03
CA GLU A 97 2.99 -1.54 -1.07
C GLU A 97 2.56 -1.12 -2.47
N PHE A 98 3.39 -0.34 -3.17
CA PHE A 98 3.16 0.02 -4.56
C PHE A 98 2.99 -1.22 -5.46
N HIS A 99 3.95 -2.14 -5.42
CA HIS A 99 4.00 -3.31 -6.30
C HIS A 99 2.87 -4.30 -5.96
N ALA A 100 2.61 -4.52 -4.67
CA ALA A 100 1.50 -5.35 -4.23
C ALA A 100 0.14 -4.79 -4.68
N SER A 101 -0.05 -3.47 -4.64
CA SER A 101 -1.26 -2.82 -5.15
C SER A 101 -1.38 -2.88 -6.67
N GLU A 102 -0.27 -2.80 -7.41
CA GLU A 102 -0.29 -3.07 -8.86
C GLU A 102 -0.83 -4.47 -9.16
N VAL A 103 -0.32 -5.48 -8.45
CA VAL A 103 -0.77 -6.87 -8.58
C VAL A 103 -2.24 -7.05 -8.15
N GLU A 104 -2.67 -6.42 -7.05
CA GLU A 104 -4.07 -6.44 -6.61
C GLU A 104 -5.00 -5.93 -7.72
N MET A 105 -4.65 -4.80 -8.32
CA MET A 105 -5.42 -4.19 -9.39
C MET A 105 -5.42 -5.05 -10.66
N ASP A 106 -4.30 -5.69 -11.01
CA ASP A 106 -4.24 -6.65 -12.11
C ASP A 106 -5.23 -7.81 -11.94
N ILE A 107 -5.48 -8.24 -10.70
CA ILE A 107 -6.50 -9.25 -10.40
C ILE A 107 -7.90 -8.67 -10.48
N HIS A 108 -8.15 -7.50 -9.90
CA HIS A 108 -9.48 -6.88 -9.93
C HIS A 108 -9.94 -6.55 -11.35
N LEU A 109 -9.03 -6.16 -12.25
CA LEU A 109 -9.34 -5.90 -13.65
C LEU A 109 -9.81 -7.14 -14.42
N LYS A 110 -9.56 -8.35 -13.92
CA LYS A 110 -10.08 -9.61 -14.50
C LYS A 110 -11.54 -9.89 -14.10
N ILE A 111 -12.08 -9.18 -13.12
CA ILE A 111 -13.46 -9.36 -12.64
C ILE A 111 -14.43 -8.73 -13.63
N GLU A 112 -15.42 -9.51 -14.09
CA GLU A 112 -16.44 -9.01 -15.01
C GLU A 112 -17.17 -7.79 -14.41
N LYS A 113 -17.28 -6.71 -15.19
CA LYS A 113 -17.92 -5.44 -14.80
C LYS A 113 -17.28 -4.75 -13.59
N PHE A 114 -16.01 -5.01 -13.29
CA PHE A 114 -15.29 -4.25 -12.29
C PHE A 114 -15.22 -2.75 -12.64
N SER A 115 -15.69 -1.90 -11.73
CA SER A 115 -15.68 -0.45 -11.91
C SER A 115 -14.37 0.14 -11.41
N TYR A 116 -13.29 -0.04 -12.18
CA TYR A 116 -11.96 0.45 -11.83
C TYR A 116 -11.96 1.95 -11.50
N LYS A 117 -12.68 2.77 -12.28
CA LYS A 117 -12.76 4.22 -12.05
C LYS A 117 -13.29 4.55 -10.65
N LYS A 118 -14.45 3.99 -10.27
CA LYS A 118 -15.03 4.18 -8.94
C LYS A 118 -14.08 3.73 -7.83
N TYR A 119 -13.35 2.65 -8.08
CA TYR A 119 -12.44 2.06 -7.11
C TYR A 119 -11.18 2.93 -6.89
N VAL A 120 -10.55 3.40 -7.97
CA VAL A 120 -9.39 4.31 -7.91
C VAL A 120 -9.78 5.69 -7.40
N ASP A 121 -10.90 6.27 -7.86
CA ASP A 121 -11.42 7.55 -7.38
C ASP A 121 -11.59 7.53 -5.86
N LYS A 122 -12.17 6.45 -5.31
CA LYS A 122 -12.34 6.29 -3.86
C LYS A 122 -11.00 6.26 -3.12
N LYS A 123 -9.97 5.62 -3.68
CA LYS A 123 -8.64 5.55 -3.04
C LYS A 123 -7.95 6.91 -3.05
N ILE A 124 -8.08 7.68 -4.13
CA ILE A 124 -7.56 9.05 -4.22
C ILE A 124 -8.29 9.98 -3.23
N ILE A 125 -9.61 9.82 -3.07
CA ILE A 125 -10.38 10.55 -2.05
C ILE A 125 -9.87 10.20 -0.65
N ASN A 126 -9.77 8.91 -0.31
CA ASN A 126 -9.26 8.47 1.00
C ASN A 126 -7.84 8.99 1.27
N LEU A 127 -6.96 8.96 0.26
CA LEU A 127 -5.62 9.55 0.33
C LEU A 127 -5.74 11.03 0.67
N THR A 128 -6.51 11.78 -0.11
CA THR A 128 -6.69 13.23 0.07
C THR A 128 -7.21 13.57 1.46
N GLU A 129 -8.29 12.92 1.89
CA GLU A 129 -8.91 13.14 3.20
C GLU A 129 -7.92 12.86 4.33
N SER A 130 -7.06 11.84 4.21
CA SER A 130 -6.06 11.55 5.24
C SER A 130 -5.04 12.67 5.43
N PHE A 131 -4.82 13.53 4.42
CA PHE A 131 -3.87 14.65 4.49
C PHE A 131 -4.53 16.00 4.84
N ILE A 132 -5.86 16.06 4.92
CA ILE A 132 -6.57 17.25 5.36
C ILE A 132 -6.59 17.28 6.89
N LEU A 133 -5.84 18.20 7.49
CA LEU A 133 -5.86 18.41 8.93
C LEU A 133 -7.14 19.14 9.37
N PRO A 134 -7.70 18.81 10.55
CA PRO A 134 -8.93 19.43 11.05
C PRO A 134 -8.73 20.91 11.37
N ASP A 135 -9.80 21.71 11.31
CA ASP A 135 -9.78 23.07 11.85
C ASP A 135 -9.91 23.05 13.38
N GLY A 136 -8.85 22.59 14.05
CA GLY A 136 -8.81 22.38 15.49
C GLY A 136 -7.58 21.58 15.95
N PRO A 137 -7.47 21.32 17.27
CA PRO A 137 -6.39 20.49 17.79
C PRO A 137 -6.49 19.04 17.26
N LEU A 138 -5.35 18.41 17.02
CA LEU A 138 -5.30 16.99 16.66
C LEU A 138 -5.71 16.16 17.89
N LEU A 139 -6.67 15.24 17.70
CA LEU A 139 -7.10 14.34 18.76
C LEU A 139 -6.15 13.14 18.86
N LYS A 140 -5.95 12.66 20.09
CA LYS A 140 -5.11 11.49 20.34
C LYS A 140 -5.80 10.24 19.77
N GLY A 141 -5.14 9.57 18.84
CA GLY A 141 -5.61 8.32 18.24
C GLY A 141 -6.10 8.47 16.80
N ASP A 142 -6.26 9.69 16.31
CA ASP A 142 -6.57 9.93 14.90
C ASP A 142 -5.33 9.68 14.03
N MET A 143 -5.52 9.01 12.90
CA MET A 143 -4.48 8.75 11.92
C MET A 143 -4.52 9.81 10.82
N TYR A 144 -3.61 10.78 10.89
CA TYR A 144 -3.42 11.80 9.86
C TYR A 144 -2.19 11.50 9.01
N CYS A 145 -2.19 12.02 7.79
CA CYS A 145 -1.12 11.92 6.80
C CYS A 145 -0.69 10.46 6.53
N ASN A 146 -1.64 9.60 6.15
CA ASN A 146 -1.34 8.21 5.85
C ASN A 146 -0.66 8.06 4.48
N GLU A 147 0.66 8.23 4.47
CA GLU A 147 1.52 8.14 3.28
C GLU A 147 1.45 6.80 2.54
N ARG A 148 1.12 5.67 3.21
CA ARG A 148 0.90 4.38 2.54
C ARG A 148 -0.18 4.43 1.46
N LEU A 149 -1.22 5.27 1.65
CA LEU A 149 -2.29 5.42 0.67
C LEU A 149 -1.80 5.99 -0.66
N LEU A 150 -0.71 6.76 -0.67
CA LEU A 150 -0.12 7.28 -1.89
C LEU A 150 0.41 6.13 -2.75
N TYR A 151 1.25 5.27 -2.18
CA TYR A 151 1.84 4.14 -2.90
C TYR A 151 0.78 3.14 -3.37
N TYR A 152 -0.26 2.93 -2.57
CA TYR A 152 -1.41 2.11 -2.95
C TYR A 152 -2.15 2.68 -4.19
N CYS A 153 -2.37 4.00 -4.21
CA CYS A 153 -2.95 4.67 -5.39
C CYS A 153 -2.03 4.57 -6.62
N ILE A 154 -0.72 4.76 -6.44
CA ILE A 154 0.25 4.69 -7.53
C ILE A 154 0.28 3.29 -8.15
N GLY A 155 0.23 2.22 -7.35
CA GLY A 155 0.17 0.84 -7.84
C GLY A 155 -1.01 0.63 -8.78
N TYR A 156 -2.17 1.18 -8.43
CA TYR A 156 -3.37 1.10 -9.27
C TYR A 156 -3.21 1.86 -10.58
N LEU A 157 -2.61 3.06 -10.55
CA LEU A 157 -2.35 3.84 -11.75
C LEU A 157 -1.37 3.13 -12.69
N VAL A 158 -0.32 2.50 -12.16
CA VAL A 158 0.64 1.71 -12.94
C VAL A 158 -0.03 0.49 -13.56
N SER A 159 -0.86 -0.24 -12.81
CA SER A 159 -1.64 -1.37 -13.37
C SER A 159 -2.56 -0.90 -14.50
N LEU A 160 -3.34 0.18 -14.30
CA LEU A 160 -4.19 0.72 -15.37
C LEU A 160 -3.39 1.05 -16.64
N LYS A 161 -2.23 1.70 -16.49
CA LYS A 161 -1.32 2.00 -17.60
C LYS A 161 -0.81 0.73 -18.30
N LYS A 162 -0.41 -0.28 -17.54
CA LYS A 162 0.06 -1.59 -18.04
C LYS A 162 -1.01 -2.31 -18.86
N HIS A 163 -2.29 -2.17 -18.50
CA HIS A 163 -3.43 -2.72 -19.24
C HIS A 163 -3.95 -1.81 -20.36
N ASN A 164 -3.21 -0.75 -20.72
CA ASN A 164 -3.60 0.24 -21.72
C ASN A 164 -4.95 0.92 -21.43
N ILE A 165 -5.30 1.07 -20.14
CA ILE A 165 -6.49 1.79 -19.71
C ILE A 165 -6.10 3.24 -19.45
N GLU A 166 -6.62 4.15 -20.28
CA GLU A 166 -6.46 5.58 -20.04
C GLU A 166 -7.26 6.02 -18.81
N TYR A 167 -6.57 6.60 -17.83
CA TYR A 167 -7.18 7.14 -16.62
C TYR A 167 -6.53 8.45 -16.25
N THR A 168 -7.35 9.49 -16.11
CA THR A 168 -6.92 10.82 -15.64
C THR A 168 -7.12 10.89 -14.14
N TYR A 169 -6.02 11.00 -13.40
CA TYR A 169 -6.01 11.24 -11.96
C TYR A 169 -5.76 12.72 -11.65
N SER A 170 -6.14 13.17 -10.47
CA SER A 170 -5.89 14.54 -10.01
C SER A 170 -5.60 14.57 -8.52
N TYR A 171 -4.60 15.37 -8.13
CA TYR A 171 -4.30 15.72 -6.75
C TYR A 171 -4.72 17.16 -6.42
N GLU A 172 -5.67 17.73 -7.16
CA GLU A 172 -6.18 19.09 -6.95
C GLU A 172 -6.63 19.32 -5.51
N TYR A 173 -7.29 18.33 -4.88
CA TYR A 173 -7.79 18.46 -3.52
C TYR A 173 -6.78 18.08 -2.43
N VAL A 174 -5.62 17.54 -2.80
CA VAL A 174 -4.51 17.35 -1.86
C VAL A 174 -4.00 18.74 -1.44
N PRO A 175 -3.72 18.97 -0.15
CA PRO A 175 -3.20 20.26 0.30
C PRO A 175 -1.94 20.67 -0.48
N ASP A 176 -1.87 21.96 -0.86
CA ASP A 176 -0.80 22.52 -1.72
C ASP A 176 0.60 22.12 -1.24
N THR A 177 0.80 22.09 0.08
CA THR A 177 2.05 21.70 0.75
C THR A 177 2.58 20.34 0.26
N PHE A 178 1.69 19.36 0.03
CA PHE A 178 2.07 18.00 -0.37
C PHE A 178 1.97 17.77 -1.88
N ARG A 179 1.14 18.55 -2.59
CA ARG A 179 0.74 18.26 -3.98
C ARG A 179 1.92 18.08 -4.93
N SER A 180 2.92 18.97 -4.87
CA SER A 180 4.08 18.90 -5.78
C SER A 180 4.89 17.62 -5.59
N LEU A 181 5.10 17.20 -4.34
CA LEU A 181 5.84 15.97 -4.04
C LEU A 181 5.04 14.72 -4.42
N PHE A 182 3.72 14.74 -4.25
CA PHE A 182 2.86 13.64 -4.71
C PHE A 182 2.95 13.45 -6.22
N ILE A 183 2.91 14.55 -6.98
CA ILE A 183 3.07 14.51 -8.44
C ILE A 183 4.46 13.97 -8.81
N GLU A 184 5.53 14.47 -8.17
CA GLU A 184 6.91 14.03 -8.42
C GLU A 184 7.08 12.51 -8.20
N ILE A 185 6.55 11.99 -7.09
CA ILE A 185 6.60 10.55 -6.77
C ILE A 185 5.77 9.75 -7.76
N THR A 186 4.52 10.14 -8.03
CA THR A 186 3.63 9.41 -8.94
C THR A 186 4.19 9.36 -10.36
N GLU A 187 4.70 10.48 -10.88
CA GLU A 187 5.30 10.54 -12.21
C GLU A 187 6.59 9.72 -12.32
N TYR A 188 7.38 9.64 -11.24
CA TYR A 188 8.52 8.73 -11.19
C TYR A 188 8.10 7.27 -11.38
N PHE A 189 7.07 6.81 -10.68
CA PHE A 189 6.58 5.44 -10.84
C PHE A 189 5.96 5.19 -12.21
N LEU A 190 5.16 6.13 -12.72
CA LEU A 190 4.51 6.00 -14.03
C LEU A 190 5.52 6.03 -15.18
N SER A 191 6.65 6.73 -15.04
CA SER A 191 7.64 6.89 -16.11
C SER A 191 8.70 5.79 -16.16
N ASN A 192 8.75 4.92 -15.15
CA ASN A 192 9.79 3.90 -15.02
C ASN A 192 9.21 2.48 -14.92
N ILE A 193 9.93 1.54 -15.52
CA ILE A 193 9.65 0.08 -15.42
C ILE A 193 10.59 -0.64 -14.45
N LYS A 194 11.66 0.04 -14.02
CA LYS A 194 12.62 -0.40 -13.02
C LYS A 194 12.86 0.75 -12.07
N TYR A 195 12.87 0.48 -10.78
CA TYR A 195 12.91 1.50 -9.75
C TYR A 195 14.24 1.48 -9.04
N ASP A 196 14.79 2.67 -8.82
CA ASP A 196 15.99 2.88 -8.03
C ASP A 196 15.59 3.06 -6.57
N TYR A 197 15.98 2.11 -5.72
CA TYR A 197 15.59 2.08 -4.31
C TYR A 197 16.18 3.24 -3.51
N ASP A 198 17.34 3.79 -3.89
CA ASP A 198 17.90 4.97 -3.24
C ASP A 198 17.05 6.21 -3.54
N VAL A 199 16.53 6.32 -4.76
CA VAL A 199 15.58 7.38 -5.15
C VAL A 199 14.27 7.24 -4.36
N LEU A 200 13.73 6.02 -4.24
CA LEU A 200 12.51 5.78 -3.47
C LEU A 200 12.68 6.11 -1.98
N LEU A 201 13.80 5.69 -1.37
CA LEU A 201 14.13 6.03 0.01
C LEU A 201 14.24 7.54 0.21
N ASN A 202 14.82 8.27 -0.74
CA ASN A 202 14.89 9.73 -0.69
C ASN A 202 13.49 10.38 -0.76
N TYR A 203 12.60 9.89 -1.62
CA TYR A 203 11.21 10.36 -1.64
C TYR A 203 10.50 10.12 -0.32
N GLN A 204 10.69 8.95 0.28
CA GLN A 204 10.11 8.62 1.58
C GLN A 204 10.64 9.56 2.68
N ILE A 205 11.94 9.86 2.69
CA ILE A 205 12.53 10.81 3.64
C ILE A 205 11.94 12.21 3.45
N LYS A 206 11.84 12.69 2.20
CA LYS A 206 11.26 14.01 1.88
C LYS A 206 9.81 14.09 2.37
N LEU A 207 8.99 13.09 2.05
CA LEU A 207 7.58 13.06 2.41
C LEU A 207 7.39 13.00 3.94
N HIS A 208 8.12 12.11 4.60
CA HIS A 208 8.06 11.96 6.05
C HIS A 208 8.45 13.25 6.78
N ASN A 209 9.51 13.92 6.32
CA ASN A 209 9.94 15.20 6.90
C ASN A 209 8.90 16.30 6.69
N LEU A 210 8.29 16.36 5.50
CA LEU A 210 7.25 17.32 5.17
C LEU A 210 6.01 17.13 6.06
N ILE A 211 5.55 15.88 6.22
CA ILE A 211 4.46 15.52 7.13
C ILE A 211 4.79 15.96 8.57
N LYS A 212 5.99 15.64 9.04
CA LYS A 212 6.44 15.99 10.40
C LYS A 212 6.45 17.51 10.61
N SER A 213 6.92 18.30 9.64
CA SER A 213 6.87 19.76 9.72
C SER A 213 5.44 20.29 9.73
N THR A 214 4.57 19.79 8.85
CA THR A 214 3.17 20.24 8.77
C THR A 214 2.40 19.93 10.05
N ILE A 215 2.57 18.73 10.62
CA ILE A 215 1.95 18.36 11.90
C ILE A 215 2.48 19.26 13.02
N LYS A 216 3.78 19.53 13.06
CA LYS A 216 4.38 20.41 14.07
C LYS A 216 3.81 21.83 13.98
N GLU A 217 3.76 22.41 12.79
CA GLU A 217 3.19 23.76 12.57
C GLU A 217 1.71 23.83 12.97
N HIS A 218 0.94 22.79 12.64
CA HIS A 218 -0.46 22.68 13.05
C HIS A 218 -0.61 22.65 14.57
N ILE A 219 0.17 21.81 15.26
CA ILE A 219 0.18 21.74 16.72
C ILE A 219 0.56 23.10 17.32
N GLU A 220 1.56 23.78 16.79
CA GLU A 220 1.97 25.11 17.26
C GLU A 220 0.88 26.17 17.06
N LYS A 221 0.13 26.12 15.95
CA LYS A 221 -1.00 27.01 15.68
C LYS A 221 -2.10 26.90 16.74
N TYR A 222 -2.47 25.69 17.16
CA TYR A 222 -3.59 25.47 18.10
C TYR A 222 -3.14 25.36 19.57
N ASN A 223 -1.86 25.16 19.86
CA ASN A 223 -1.33 25.21 21.24
C ASN A 223 -0.98 26.62 21.72
N LYS A 224 -0.72 27.58 20.82
CA LYS A 224 -0.55 29.00 21.18
C LYS A 224 -1.84 29.69 21.61
N SER A 225 -2.97 29.00 21.51
CA SER A 225 -4.32 29.49 21.84
C SER A 225 -4.74 29.21 23.30
N LYS A 226 -3.81 28.84 24.19
CA LYS A 226 -4.03 28.63 25.63
C LYS A 226 -3.15 29.53 26.48
#